data_AF-A0A535XFT7-F1
#
_entry.id   AF-A0A535XFT7-F1
#
_cell.length_a   1.000
_cell.length_b   1.000
_cell.length_c   1.000
_cell.angle_alpha   90.00
_cell.angle_beta   90.00
_cell.angle_gamma   90.00
#
_symmetry.space_group_name_H-M   'P 1'
#
loop_
_entity.id
_entity.type
_entity.pdbx_description
1 polymer ?
#
loop_
_entity_poly.entity_id
_entity_poly.type
_entity_poly.pdbx_seq_one_letter_code
_entity_poly.pdbx_strand_id
1 'polypeptide(L)'
;MRDALTWYVVVQVAGFAAWPLVARALEPLEDRGWAASKAAGLLGIAWLVWLLCMLTPLPFTRVTLLVATLAVGVAAWLWEWRSSNGYERVLRWARARRSLLLAWEAVFLAGLVLFGVLRSHNPAVAATEKPMDMAFLNGFMAAQSLPTQDTWLAGFGVPYYYFGYF
;
A
#
# COMPACT_ATOMS: atom_id res chain seq x y z
N MET A 1 -12.60 -13.23 -5.49
CA MET A 1 -11.27 -13.73 -5.92
C MET A 1 -10.48 -12.70 -6.71
N ARG A 2 -11.06 -12.06 -7.75
CA ARG A 2 -10.39 -11.00 -8.52
C ARG A 2 -9.81 -9.89 -7.64
N ASP A 3 -10.61 -9.33 -6.73
CA ASP A 3 -10.17 -8.20 -5.90
C ASP A 3 -9.05 -8.58 -4.93
N ALA A 4 -9.06 -9.81 -4.41
CA ALA A 4 -7.99 -10.33 -3.56
C ALA A 4 -6.66 -10.48 -4.33
N LEU A 5 -6.72 -10.93 -5.59
CA LEU A 5 -5.54 -11.01 -6.46
C LEU A 5 -5.05 -9.61 -6.84
N THR A 6 -5.95 -8.69 -7.16
CA THR A 6 -5.60 -7.28 -7.41
C THR A 6 -4.93 -6.67 -6.19
N TRP A 7 -5.47 -6.89 -4.99
CA TRP A 7 -4.89 -6.42 -3.74
C TRP A 7 -3.50 -6.99 -3.49
N TYR A 8 -3.33 -8.31 -3.68
CA TYR A 8 -2.03 -8.95 -3.58
C TYR A 8 -1.02 -8.27 -4.50
N VAL A 9 -1.35 -8.10 -5.79
CA VAL A 9 -0.45 -7.44 -6.76
C VAL A 9 -0.14 -6.00 -6.35
N VAL A 10 -1.13 -5.22 -5.89
CA VAL A 10 -0.92 -3.84 -5.44
C VAL A 10 0.10 -3.78 -4.30
N VAL A 11 -0.02 -4.65 -3.29
CA VAL A 11 0.94 -4.70 -2.18
C VAL A 11 2.34 -5.08 -2.65
N GLN A 12 2.45 -6.04 -3.58
CA GLN A 12 3.75 -6.44 -4.14
C GLN A 12 4.41 -5.30 -4.92
N VAL A 13 3.65 -4.59 -5.75
CA VAL A 13 4.15 -3.47 -6.57
C VAL A 13 4.54 -2.30 -5.67
N ALA A 14 3.71 -1.92 -4.71
CA ALA A 14 4.00 -0.85 -3.76
C ALA A 14 5.23 -1.18 -2.90
N GLY A 15 5.31 -2.41 -2.40
CA GLY A 15 6.47 -2.90 -1.65
C GLY A 15 7.75 -2.85 -2.47
N PHE A 16 7.72 -3.38 -3.69
CA PHE A 16 8.88 -3.35 -4.59
C PHE A 16 9.31 -1.92 -4.98
N ALA A 17 8.36 -1.01 -5.19
CA ALA A 17 8.63 0.39 -5.50
C ALA A 17 9.39 1.08 -4.33
N ALA A 18 8.96 0.83 -3.09
CA ALA A 18 9.59 1.43 -1.91
C ALA A 18 10.81 0.66 -1.38
N TRP A 19 10.99 -0.60 -1.79
CA TRP A 19 11.98 -1.49 -1.22
C TRP A 19 13.42 -0.94 -1.22
N PRO A 20 13.93 -0.28 -2.28
CA PRO A 20 15.28 0.29 -2.23
C PRO A 20 15.47 1.27 -1.06
N LEU A 21 14.49 2.13 -0.80
CA LEU A 21 14.55 3.10 0.30
C LEU A 21 14.53 2.39 1.66
N VAL A 22 13.64 1.41 1.79
CA VAL A 22 13.49 0.61 3.02
C VAL A 22 14.74 -0.24 3.28
N ALA A 23 15.35 -0.80 2.23
CA ALA A 23 16.55 -1.61 2.31
C ALA A 23 17.78 -0.82 2.74
N ARG A 24 17.85 0.48 2.41
CA ARG A 24 18.87 1.38 2.97
C ARG A 24 18.61 1.66 4.45
N ALA A 25 17.36 1.98 4.81
CA ALA A 25 17.00 2.31 6.18
C ALA A 25 17.14 1.12 7.14
N LEU A 26 16.87 -0.08 6.65
CA LEU A 26 16.91 -1.34 7.39
C LEU A 26 18.04 -2.26 6.92
N GLU A 27 19.15 -1.69 6.45
CA GLU A 27 20.34 -2.45 6.02
C GLU A 27 20.86 -3.45 7.07
N PRO A 28 20.80 -3.18 8.39
CA PRO A 28 21.24 -4.13 9.41
C PRO A 28 20.40 -5.40 9.51
N LEU A 29 19.15 -5.41 8.98
CA LEU A 29 18.28 -6.57 9.04
C LEU A 29 18.68 -7.63 8.01
N GLU A 30 18.51 -8.90 8.38
CA GLU A 30 18.86 -10.03 7.52
C GLU A 30 18.10 -10.07 6.19
N ASP A 31 16.87 -9.55 6.17
CA ASP A 31 15.98 -9.45 5.01
C ASP A 31 16.06 -8.08 4.31
N ARG A 32 16.91 -7.16 4.81
CA ARG A 32 16.99 -5.76 4.37
C ARG A 32 15.62 -5.09 4.26
N GLY A 33 14.72 -5.38 5.19
CA GLY A 33 13.39 -4.80 5.23
C GLY A 33 12.49 -5.20 4.06
N TRP A 34 12.72 -6.33 3.40
CA TRP A 34 11.83 -6.82 2.34
C TRP A 34 10.39 -6.98 2.85
N ALA A 35 10.19 -7.60 4.02
CA ALA A 35 8.85 -7.76 4.59
C ALA A 35 8.23 -6.40 4.97
N ALA A 36 9.02 -5.53 5.59
CA ALA A 36 8.60 -4.19 5.97
C ALA A 36 8.27 -3.31 4.76
N SER A 37 8.88 -3.56 3.60
CA SER A 37 8.65 -2.78 2.39
C SER A 37 7.21 -2.84 1.91
N LYS A 38 6.51 -3.98 2.11
CA LYS A 38 5.09 -4.13 1.78
C LYS A 38 4.22 -3.10 2.52
N ALA A 39 4.42 -2.99 3.84
CA ALA A 39 3.68 -2.03 4.67
C ALA A 39 4.14 -0.59 4.40
N ALA A 40 5.45 -0.36 4.38
CA ALA A 40 6.02 0.99 4.17
C ALA A 40 5.67 1.56 2.80
N GLY A 41 5.71 0.75 1.75
CA GLY A 41 5.36 1.13 0.39
C GLY A 41 3.87 1.44 0.28
N LEU A 42 3.01 0.56 0.79
CA LEU A 42 1.57 0.78 0.77
C LEU A 42 1.17 2.05 1.54
N LEU A 43 1.60 2.17 2.80
CA LEU A 43 1.28 3.32 3.66
C LEU A 43 1.91 4.61 3.15
N GLY A 44 3.17 4.56 2.73
CA GLY A 44 3.89 5.74 2.25
C GLY A 44 3.30 6.30 0.96
N ILE A 45 3.00 5.43 -0.02
CA ILE A 45 2.39 5.86 -1.29
C ILE A 45 0.96 6.35 -1.05
N ALA A 46 0.16 5.61 -0.27
CA ALA A 46 -1.20 6.04 0.07
C ALA A 46 -1.18 7.40 0.78
N TRP A 47 -0.29 7.59 1.76
CA TRP A 47 -0.16 8.86 2.48
C TRP A 47 0.22 10.01 1.56
N LEU A 48 1.16 9.81 0.63
CA LEU A 48 1.56 10.83 -0.34
C LEU A 48 0.39 11.24 -1.24
N VAL A 49 -0.37 10.26 -1.78
CA VAL A 49 -1.51 10.56 -2.65
C VAL A 49 -2.63 11.23 -1.87
N TRP A 50 -2.95 10.74 -0.67
CA TRP A 50 -3.92 11.36 0.22
C TRP A 50 -3.55 12.82 0.50
N LEU A 51 -2.30 13.09 0.88
CA LEU A 51 -1.82 14.43 1.19
C LEU A 51 -1.90 15.36 -0.04
N LEU A 52 -1.47 14.89 -1.21
CA LEU A 52 -1.52 15.67 -2.44
C LEU A 52 -2.96 15.98 -2.85
N CYS A 53 -3.86 15.00 -2.82
CA CYS A 53 -5.28 15.19 -3.13
C CYS A 53 -6.01 16.06 -2.10
N MET A 54 -5.53 16.15 -0.85
CA MET A 54 -6.07 17.11 0.13
C MET A 54 -5.65 18.55 -0.13
N LEU A 55 -4.40 18.74 -0.54
CA LEU A 55 -3.80 20.07 -0.65
C LEU A 55 -3.97 20.69 -2.05
N THR A 56 -4.37 19.90 -3.04
CA THR A 56 -4.42 20.31 -4.44
C THR A 56 -5.70 19.81 -5.11
N PRO A 57 -6.13 20.40 -6.23
CA PRO A 57 -7.29 19.90 -6.99
C PRO A 57 -6.98 18.61 -7.77
N LEU A 58 -5.92 17.88 -7.42
CA LEU A 58 -5.54 16.63 -8.06
C LEU A 58 -6.62 15.57 -7.81
N PRO A 59 -7.19 14.96 -8.86
CA PRO A 59 -8.28 14.02 -8.68
C PRO A 59 -7.78 12.74 -8.01
N PHE A 60 -8.55 12.22 -7.08
CA PHE A 60 -8.30 10.92 -6.47
C PHE A 60 -8.77 9.83 -7.43
N THR A 61 -7.83 9.23 -8.15
CA THR A 61 -8.12 8.18 -9.13
C THR A 61 -7.07 7.08 -9.10
N ARG A 62 -7.39 5.94 -9.71
CA ARG A 62 -6.43 4.84 -9.92
C ARG A 62 -5.19 5.29 -10.70
N VAL A 63 -5.34 6.25 -11.62
CA VAL A 63 -4.22 6.82 -12.38
C VAL A 63 -3.30 7.60 -11.46
N THR A 64 -3.86 8.41 -10.56
CA THR A 64 -3.09 9.17 -9.56
C THR A 64 -2.27 8.24 -8.66
N LEU A 65 -2.89 7.17 -8.15
CA LEU A 65 -2.20 6.14 -7.36
C LEU A 65 -1.08 5.44 -8.16
N LEU A 66 -1.34 5.08 -9.41
CA LEU A 66 -0.35 4.45 -10.28
C LEU A 66 0.84 5.37 -10.55
N VAL A 67 0.57 6.63 -10.91
CA VAL A 67 1.61 7.64 -11.18
C VAL A 67 2.45 7.88 -9.93
N ALA A 68 1.84 8.01 -8.76
CA ALA A 68 2.58 8.17 -7.51
C ALA A 68 3.45 6.94 -7.19
N THR A 69 2.91 5.74 -7.38
CA THR A 69 3.67 4.48 -7.19
C THR A 69 4.88 4.42 -8.12
N LEU A 70 4.69 4.75 -9.41
CA LEU A 70 5.77 4.77 -10.39
C LEU A 70 6.79 5.88 -10.08
N ALA A 71 6.34 7.07 -9.68
CA ALA A 71 7.24 8.17 -9.34
C ALA A 71 8.12 7.82 -8.13
N VAL A 72 7.53 7.26 -7.07
CA VAL A 72 8.26 6.77 -5.89
C VAL A 72 9.23 5.66 -6.28
N GLY A 73 8.77 4.67 -7.06
CA GLY A 73 9.61 3.57 -7.53
C GLY A 73 10.79 4.07 -8.38
N VAL A 74 10.54 4.88 -9.40
CA VAL A 74 11.58 5.44 -10.26
C VAL A 74 12.58 6.25 -9.44
N ALA A 75 12.12 7.12 -8.53
CA ALA A 75 13.01 7.89 -7.67
C ALA A 75 13.88 7.00 -6.78
N ALA A 76 13.28 6.00 -6.13
CA ALA A 76 13.97 5.05 -5.25
C ALA A 76 15.03 4.23 -5.99
N TRP A 77 14.67 3.67 -7.16
CA TRP A 77 15.57 2.84 -7.95
C TRP A 77 16.64 3.67 -8.68
N LEU A 78 16.31 4.87 -9.14
CA LEU A 78 17.28 5.79 -9.74
C LEU A 78 18.33 6.26 -8.71
N TRP A 79 17.92 6.44 -7.46
CA TRP A 79 18.85 6.72 -6.36
C TRP A 79 19.87 5.59 -6.19
N GLU A 80 19.41 4.33 -6.14
CA GLU A 80 20.31 3.17 -6.05
C GLU A 80 21.20 3.00 -7.28
N TRP A 81 20.69 3.33 -8.47
CA TRP A 81 21.49 3.30 -9.70
C TRP A 81 22.64 4.32 -9.67
N ARG A 82 22.37 5.54 -9.18
CA ARG A 82 23.37 6.61 -9.09
C ARG A 82 24.36 6.41 -7.94
N SER A 83 23.97 5.68 -6.89
CA SER A 83 24.87 5.32 -5.80
C SER A 83 25.88 4.28 -6.30
N SER A 84 27.18 4.53 -6.17
CA SER A 84 28.23 3.61 -6.64
C SER A 84 27.99 2.18 -6.14
N ASN A 85 27.68 1.27 -7.07
CA ASN A 85 27.33 -0.15 -6.84
C ASN A 85 26.04 -0.42 -6.02
N GLY A 86 25.18 0.57 -5.78
CA GLY A 86 23.96 0.41 -4.98
C GLY A 86 22.97 -0.61 -5.57
N TYR A 87 22.57 -0.38 -6.81
CA TYR A 87 21.70 -1.29 -7.57
C TYR A 87 22.24 -2.73 -7.62
N GLU A 88 23.51 -2.91 -7.95
CA GLU A 88 24.13 -4.24 -8.01
C GLU A 88 24.19 -4.92 -6.65
N ARG A 89 24.42 -4.15 -5.57
CA ARG A 89 24.46 -4.67 -4.20
C ARG A 89 23.09 -5.18 -3.77
N VAL A 90 22.01 -4.47 -4.10
CA VAL A 90 20.63 -4.90 -3.80
C VAL A 90 20.30 -6.17 -4.57
N LEU A 91 20.57 -6.22 -5.87
CA LEU A 91 20.28 -7.40 -6.70
C LEU A 91 21.12 -8.63 -6.35
N ARG A 92 22.43 -8.46 -6.12
CA ARG A 92 23.30 -9.56 -5.69
C ARG A 92 22.81 -10.14 -4.36
N TRP A 93 22.46 -9.28 -3.41
CA TRP A 93 21.87 -9.71 -2.15
C TRP A 93 20.54 -10.45 -2.37
N ALA A 94 19.65 -9.93 -3.23
CA ALA A 94 18.34 -10.54 -3.50
C ALA A 94 18.49 -11.96 -4.08
N ARG A 95 19.44 -12.14 -4.99
CA ARG A 95 19.76 -13.45 -5.58
C ARG A 95 20.37 -14.39 -4.55
N ALA A 96 21.29 -13.90 -3.72
CA ALA A 96 21.94 -14.69 -2.68
C ALA A 96 20.96 -15.13 -1.59
N ARG A 97 20.00 -14.28 -1.22
CA ARG A 97 18.98 -14.53 -0.18
C ARG A 97 17.60 -14.85 -0.76
N ARG A 98 17.52 -15.41 -1.96
CA ARG A 98 16.24 -15.73 -2.63
C ARG A 98 15.33 -16.62 -1.78
N SER A 99 15.89 -17.55 -1.01
CA SER A 99 15.12 -18.44 -0.13
C SER A 99 14.45 -17.67 1.01
N LEU A 100 15.14 -16.67 1.58
CA LEU A 100 14.59 -15.79 2.60
C LEU A 100 13.47 -14.91 2.04
N LEU A 101 13.65 -14.36 0.85
CA LEU A 101 12.59 -13.61 0.15
C LEU A 101 11.36 -14.49 -0.07
N LEU A 102 11.55 -15.69 -0.62
CA LEU A 102 10.45 -16.64 -0.84
C LEU A 102 9.77 -17.08 0.46
N ALA A 103 10.51 -17.23 1.55
CA ALA A 103 9.94 -17.53 2.86
C ALA A 103 9.02 -16.40 3.33
N TRP A 104 9.44 -15.14 3.21
CA TRP A 104 8.59 -13.98 3.53
C TRP A 104 7.38 -13.87 2.61
N GLU A 105 7.52 -14.18 1.33
CA GLU A 105 6.38 -14.25 0.41
C GLU A 105 5.38 -15.34 0.81
N ALA A 106 5.88 -16.52 1.21
CA ALA A 106 5.04 -17.60 1.69
C ALA A 106 4.31 -17.21 2.99
N VAL A 107 4.99 -16.57 3.95
CA VAL A 107 4.38 -16.07 5.18
C VAL A 107 3.30 -15.03 4.87
N PHE A 108 3.59 -14.08 3.99
CA PHE A 108 2.62 -13.06 3.59
C PHE A 108 1.39 -13.67 2.91
N LEU A 109 1.60 -14.58 1.96
CA LEU A 109 0.52 -15.25 1.24
C LEU A 109 -0.31 -16.14 2.18
N ALA A 110 0.33 -16.88 3.08
CA ALA A 110 -0.35 -17.70 4.08
C ALA A 110 -1.20 -16.83 5.01
N GLY A 111 -0.67 -15.68 5.46
CA GLY A 111 -1.42 -14.70 6.24
C GLY A 111 -2.63 -14.16 5.47
N LEU A 112 -2.44 -13.73 4.22
CA LEU A 112 -3.52 -13.23 3.37
C LEU A 112 -4.63 -14.28 3.18
N VAL A 113 -4.27 -15.52 2.88
CA VAL A 113 -5.22 -16.62 2.70
C VAL A 113 -5.93 -16.94 4.02
N LEU A 114 -5.19 -17.05 5.13
CA LEU A 114 -5.75 -17.33 6.44
C LEU A 114 -6.80 -16.27 6.84
N PHE A 115 -6.44 -14.98 6.79
CA PHE A 115 -7.37 -13.91 7.11
C PHE A 115 -8.53 -13.82 6.11
N GLY A 116 -8.30 -14.12 4.83
CA GLY A 116 -9.35 -14.21 3.83
C GLY A 116 -10.37 -15.31 4.13
N VAL A 117 -9.91 -16.49 4.56
CA VAL A 117 -10.77 -17.61 4.99
C VAL A 117 -11.51 -17.27 6.28
N LEU A 118 -10.82 -16.72 7.29
CA LEU A 118 -11.47 -16.30 8.53
C LEU A 118 -12.59 -15.28 8.25
N ARG A 119 -12.33 -14.31 7.36
CA ARG A 119 -13.34 -13.31 6.99
C ARG A 119 -14.49 -13.89 6.15
N SER A 120 -14.25 -14.93 5.34
CA SER A 120 -15.31 -15.54 4.53
C SER A 120 -16.35 -16.30 5.37
N HIS A 121 -15.99 -16.76 6.57
CA HIS A 121 -16.92 -17.40 7.51
C HIS A 121 -17.83 -16.42 8.27
N ASN A 122 -17.47 -15.14 8.31
CA ASN A 122 -18.32 -14.10 8.89
C ASN A 122 -18.31 -12.87 7.98
N PRO A 123 -18.91 -12.92 6.78
CA PRO A 123 -18.80 -11.85 5.79
C PRO A 123 -19.71 -10.65 6.11
N ALA A 124 -20.67 -10.81 7.04
CA ALA A 124 -21.65 -9.79 7.35
C ALA A 124 -20.98 -8.48 7.81
N VAL A 125 -21.46 -7.38 7.25
CA VAL A 125 -21.16 -6.02 7.72
C VAL A 125 -22.27 -5.64 8.68
N ALA A 126 -22.20 -6.19 9.89
CA ALA A 126 -23.22 -6.01 10.91
C ALA A 126 -22.57 -5.81 12.28
N ALA A 127 -23.31 -5.10 13.14
CA ALA A 127 -22.94 -4.70 14.50
C ALA A 127 -21.82 -3.64 14.59
N THR A 128 -21.86 -2.90 15.70
CA THR A 128 -20.89 -1.88 16.11
C THR A 128 -20.53 -0.90 14.99
N GLU A 129 -19.23 -0.70 14.73
CA GLU A 129 -18.68 0.28 13.82
C GLU A 129 -18.60 -0.25 12.37
N LYS A 130 -18.75 -1.56 12.14
CA LYS A 130 -18.60 -2.14 10.79
C LYS A 130 -19.47 -1.48 9.71
N PRO A 131 -20.76 -1.14 9.97
CA PRO A 131 -21.56 -0.41 8.99
C PRO A 131 -21.00 0.98 8.67
N MET A 132 -20.46 1.66 9.68
CA MET A 132 -19.81 2.97 9.51
C MET A 132 -18.52 2.84 8.70
N ASP A 133 -17.66 1.88 9.04
CA ASP A 133 -16.40 1.62 8.32
C ASP A 133 -16.67 1.33 6.83
N MET A 134 -17.70 0.53 6.56
CA MET A 134 -18.10 0.20 5.20
C MET A 134 -18.70 1.40 4.47
N ALA A 135 -19.44 2.28 5.16
CA ALA A 135 -19.93 3.51 4.58
C ALA A 135 -18.75 4.42 4.16
N PHE A 136 -17.76 4.61 5.02
CA PHE A 136 -16.56 5.38 4.68
C PHE A 136 -15.78 4.75 3.52
N LEU A 137 -15.53 3.44 3.57
CA LEU A 137 -14.83 2.74 2.48
C LEU A 137 -15.57 2.91 1.14
N ASN A 138 -16.89 2.75 1.12
CA ASN A 138 -17.69 2.98 -0.08
C ASN A 138 -17.61 4.44 -0.55
N GLY A 139 -17.61 5.39 0.38
CA GLY A 139 -17.40 6.81 0.11
C GLY A 139 -16.07 7.08 -0.58
N PHE A 140 -14.97 6.47 -0.14
CA PHE A 140 -13.67 6.57 -0.82
C PHE A 140 -13.67 5.87 -2.18
N MET A 141 -14.26 4.68 -2.29
CA MET A 141 -14.32 3.96 -3.56
C MET A 141 -15.10 4.70 -4.65
N ALA A 142 -16.05 5.57 -4.26
CA ALA A 142 -16.83 6.41 -5.18
C ALA A 142 -16.25 7.83 -5.38
N ALA A 143 -15.34 8.27 -4.51
CA ALA A 143 -14.80 9.61 -4.54
C ALA A 143 -13.90 9.86 -5.77
N GLN A 144 -13.97 11.08 -6.31
CA GLN A 144 -13.04 11.57 -7.35
C GLN A 144 -12.17 12.73 -6.86
N SER A 145 -12.47 13.28 -5.68
CA SER A 145 -11.76 14.38 -5.04
C SER A 145 -11.79 14.19 -3.53
N LEU A 146 -10.86 14.81 -2.82
CA LEU A 146 -10.83 14.83 -1.37
C LEU A 146 -11.09 16.24 -0.82
N PRO A 147 -11.74 16.37 0.36
CA PRO A 147 -12.33 15.30 1.19
C PRO A 147 -13.51 14.61 0.48
N THR A 148 -13.69 13.31 0.73
CA THR A 148 -14.87 12.60 0.22
C THR A 148 -16.16 13.11 0.87
N GLN A 149 -17.28 12.96 0.18
CA GLN A 149 -18.58 13.37 0.69
C GLN A 149 -18.95 12.56 1.94
N ASP A 150 -19.49 13.24 2.94
CA ASP A 150 -20.04 12.64 4.13
C ASP A 150 -21.24 11.74 3.79
N THR A 151 -21.25 10.53 4.35
CA THR A 151 -22.28 9.52 4.10
C THR A 151 -23.55 9.73 4.92
N TRP A 152 -23.48 10.54 5.98
CA TRP A 152 -24.57 10.93 6.87
C TRP A 152 -25.11 12.34 6.62
N LEU A 153 -24.28 13.25 6.11
CA LEU A 153 -24.67 14.64 5.85
C LEU A 153 -24.32 15.07 4.42
N ALA A 154 -25.30 14.92 3.52
CA ALA A 154 -25.14 15.27 2.11
C ALA A 154 -24.68 16.73 1.90
N GLY A 155 -23.76 16.92 0.96
CA GLY A 155 -23.19 18.23 0.61
C GLY A 155 -21.99 18.67 1.47
N PHE A 156 -21.62 17.90 2.49
CA PHE A 156 -20.47 18.16 3.35
C PHE A 156 -19.39 17.09 3.15
N GLY A 157 -18.15 17.40 3.53
CA GLY A 157 -17.06 16.41 3.57
C GLY A 157 -17.02 15.68 4.91
N VAL A 158 -16.49 14.45 4.91
CA VAL A 158 -16.37 13.62 6.13
C VAL A 158 -15.58 14.35 7.23
N PRO A 159 -16.16 14.62 8.43
CA PRO A 159 -15.51 15.35 9.53
C PRO A 159 -14.74 14.41 10.48
N TYR A 160 -14.01 13.43 9.93
CA TYR A 160 -13.30 12.40 10.72
C TYR A 160 -11.85 12.24 10.26
N TYR A 161 -11.01 11.59 11.08
CA TYR A 161 -9.74 11.07 10.58
C TYR A 161 -10.01 9.81 9.76
N TYR A 162 -9.72 9.86 8.46
CA TYR A 162 -10.07 8.78 7.54
C TYR A 162 -8.91 8.27 6.68
N PHE A 163 -7.67 8.64 6.98
CA PHE A 163 -6.52 8.06 6.26
C PHE A 163 -6.49 6.52 6.39
N GLY A 164 -6.96 5.97 7.53
CA GLY A 164 -7.10 4.52 7.69
C GLY A 164 -8.13 3.86 6.75
N TYR A 165 -9.04 4.64 6.15
CA TYR A 165 -10.03 4.16 5.17
C TYR A 165 -9.64 4.48 3.72
N PHE A 166 -8.58 5.26 3.51
CA PHE A 166 -8.06 5.67 2.20
C PHE A 166 -7.17 4.59 1.58
#